data_AF-A0A1I8MYR5-F1
#
_entry.id   AF-A0A1I8MYR5-F1
#
_cell.length_a   1.000
_cell.length_b   1.000
_cell.length_c   1.000
_cell.angle_alpha   90.00
_cell.angle_beta   90.00
_cell.angle_gamma   90.00
#
_symmetry.space_group_name_H-M   'P 1'
#
loop_
_entity.id
_entity.type
_entity.pdbx_description
1 polymer ?
#
loop_
_entity_poly.entity_id
_entity_poly.type
_entity_poly.pdbx_seq_one_letter_code
_entity_poly.pdbx_strand_id
1 'polypeptide(L)'
;MNPEATLITNDPFPSVTICNMNQASKRKVSNFNVNSSDYAMRTRVCFQELNYTAYAKAPFHKANDSLVNFILRNGQPCSEMIVMCEWDRRQIICTDLFREVFLDEGICCSFNIAHPYLIYKGDFIMARDYTSITGQWIPIDWHPETGYPDDLPSRFYPRKAVGEGVSKGLTVVLNGDINDYYCSSTNGPGFKLQLHNPIDVPQIKETGLSVNIGYQTSFRIAANKDEAQPTLRSVAPKDRQCYFTHERPLLYYQYYTRRNCESECDAQFFLRTCNCIPYFMPKIYANASTCYIPHFDCQKEAEKVYTDPQTMSCKKECLSSCHDLSYMPDVFETPLATDDFELDNAFMRNFSKEYISENLALVNIYFPQNYYRSSIKTPYTGITEYLSQTGGIMSLMIGFSVFSLVEFAYFFIIKPFMQLWSRIFSRNIVTIRQLDARNNIQDADY
;
A
#
# COMPACT_ATOMS: atom_id res chain seq x y z
N MET A 1 8.24 5.97 20.51
CA MET A 1 8.81 5.23 19.36
C MET A 1 10.29 5.13 19.59
N ASN A 2 10.83 3.92 19.56
CA ASN A 2 12.26 3.70 19.72
C ASN A 2 12.84 3.41 18.32
N PRO A 3 13.86 4.16 17.87
CA PRO A 3 14.49 3.90 16.58
C PRO A 3 15.38 2.65 16.65
N GLU A 4 15.28 1.77 15.67
CA GLU A 4 16.15 0.61 15.50
C GLU A 4 16.81 0.62 14.10
N ALA A 5 18.03 0.10 14.00
CA ALA A 5 18.73 0.00 12.72
C ALA A 5 18.31 -1.29 12.01
N THR A 6 17.67 -1.16 10.85
CA THR A 6 17.23 -2.28 10.02
C THR A 6 18.06 -2.34 8.73
N LEU A 7 18.45 -3.55 8.31
CA LEU A 7 19.18 -3.75 7.05
C LEU A 7 18.23 -3.67 5.86
N ILE A 8 18.67 -3.03 4.77
CA ILE A 8 17.86 -2.91 3.53
C ILE A 8 17.53 -4.28 2.91
N THR A 9 18.33 -5.32 3.20
CA THR A 9 18.15 -6.67 2.67
C THR A 9 16.99 -7.43 3.31
N ASN A 10 16.47 -6.95 4.44
CA ASN A 10 15.36 -7.60 5.14
C ASN A 10 14.02 -7.30 4.46
N ASP A 11 13.94 -6.20 3.74
CA ASP A 11 12.72 -5.70 3.10
C ASP A 11 12.86 -5.71 1.57
N PRO A 12 11.76 -5.66 0.81
CA PRO A 12 11.81 -5.53 -0.63
C PRO A 12 12.51 -4.24 -1.04
N PHE A 13 13.14 -4.29 -2.20
CA PHE A 13 13.41 -3.09 -2.96
C PHE A 13 12.06 -2.44 -3.35
N PRO A 14 11.93 -1.11 -3.33
CA PRO A 14 10.65 -0.47 -3.66
C PRO A 14 10.09 -0.93 -4.99
N SER A 15 8.76 -0.95 -5.08
CA SER A 15 8.12 -1.00 -6.39
C SER A 15 8.31 0.32 -7.09
N VAL A 16 8.75 0.26 -8.34
CA VAL A 16 9.02 1.44 -9.17
C VAL A 16 8.02 1.43 -10.31
N THR A 17 7.10 2.38 -10.29
CA THR A 17 6.11 2.52 -11.36
C THR A 17 6.41 3.75 -12.18
N ILE A 18 6.52 3.58 -13.50
CA ILE A 18 6.89 4.61 -14.48
C ILE A 18 5.78 4.73 -15.51
N CYS A 19 5.29 5.94 -15.74
CA CYS A 19 4.28 6.25 -16.75
C CYS A 19 4.83 7.29 -17.73
N ASN A 20 4.57 7.14 -19.02
CA ASN A 20 4.81 8.21 -19.99
C ASN A 20 3.73 9.29 -19.81
N MET A 21 4.13 10.56 -19.79
CA MET A 21 3.18 11.67 -19.81
C MET A 21 2.38 11.72 -21.12
N ASN A 22 2.90 11.16 -22.22
CA ASN A 22 2.16 11.01 -23.47
C ASN A 22 0.97 10.06 -23.31
N GLN A 23 -0.23 10.59 -23.39
CA GLN A 23 -1.45 9.82 -23.20
C GLN A 23 -1.87 9.05 -24.45
N ALA A 24 -1.40 9.46 -25.63
CA ALA A 24 -1.75 8.82 -26.90
C ALA A 24 -0.69 9.04 -27.99
N SER A 25 -0.44 7.98 -28.76
CA SER A 25 0.47 7.98 -29.91
C SER A 25 -0.12 8.76 -31.09
N LYS A 26 0.57 9.82 -31.53
CA LYS A 26 0.15 10.73 -32.61
C LYS A 26 -0.07 10.02 -33.94
N ARG A 27 0.80 9.06 -34.29
CA ARG A 27 0.65 8.25 -35.52
C ARG A 27 -0.64 7.42 -35.52
N LYS A 28 -1.15 7.04 -34.35
CA LYS A 28 -2.36 6.21 -34.22
C LYS A 28 -3.65 7.03 -34.11
N VAL A 29 -3.63 8.19 -33.45
CA VAL A 29 -4.86 8.92 -33.05
C VAL A 29 -5.18 10.20 -33.83
N SER A 30 -4.26 10.63 -34.71
CA SER A 30 -4.40 11.88 -35.48
C SER A 30 -5.61 11.90 -36.42
N ASN A 31 -5.89 10.76 -37.07
CA ASN A 31 -6.87 10.67 -38.17
C ASN A 31 -8.24 10.08 -37.77
N PHE A 32 -8.62 10.14 -36.49
CA PHE A 32 -9.93 9.66 -36.06
C PHE A 32 -11.07 10.55 -36.56
N ASN A 33 -12.12 9.92 -37.09
CA ASN A 33 -13.33 10.60 -37.53
C ASN A 33 -14.04 11.23 -36.32
N VAL A 34 -14.46 12.49 -36.42
CA VAL A 34 -15.15 13.23 -35.35
C VAL A 34 -16.37 12.47 -34.84
N ASN A 35 -17.11 11.78 -35.71
CA ASN A 35 -18.30 11.01 -35.33
C ASN A 35 -17.99 9.56 -34.92
N SER A 36 -16.90 9.32 -34.18
CA SER A 36 -16.51 7.97 -33.73
C SER A 36 -16.34 7.89 -32.21
N SER A 37 -16.51 6.69 -31.65
CA SER A 37 -16.19 6.41 -30.24
C SER A 37 -14.71 6.66 -29.92
N ASP A 38 -13.82 6.31 -30.87
CA ASP A 38 -12.37 6.52 -30.77
C ASP A 38 -12.01 8.00 -30.61
N TYR A 39 -12.71 8.91 -31.33
CA TYR A 39 -12.51 10.36 -31.18
C TYR A 39 -12.93 10.87 -29.81
N ALA A 40 -14.07 10.40 -29.28
CA ALA A 40 -14.51 10.76 -27.94
C ALA A 40 -13.55 10.24 -26.86
N MET A 41 -13.08 9.00 -26.97
CA MET A 41 -12.09 8.45 -26.02
C MET A 41 -10.75 9.17 -26.08
N ARG A 42 -10.23 9.46 -27.27
CA ARG A 42 -9.03 10.29 -27.45
C ARG A 42 -9.17 11.64 -26.77
N THR A 43 -10.29 12.31 -27.00
CA THR A 43 -10.59 13.63 -26.42
C THR A 43 -10.59 13.57 -24.89
N ARG A 44 -11.17 12.51 -24.29
CA ARG A 44 -11.17 12.31 -22.83
C ARG A 44 -9.77 12.10 -22.26
N VAL A 45 -8.98 11.27 -22.94
CA VAL A 45 -7.60 10.92 -22.55
C VAL A 45 -6.67 12.13 -22.69
N CYS A 46 -6.91 13.00 -23.67
CA CYS A 46 -6.15 14.24 -23.88
C CYS A 46 -6.67 15.45 -23.08
N PHE A 47 -7.56 15.24 -22.11
CA PHE A 47 -8.13 16.31 -21.27
C PHE A 47 -8.80 17.46 -22.04
N GLN A 48 -9.23 17.20 -23.28
CA GLN A 48 -9.89 18.19 -24.14
C GLN A 48 -11.40 18.27 -23.83
N GLU A 49 -11.99 19.44 -24.09
CA GLU A 49 -13.41 19.66 -23.84
C GLU A 49 -14.28 19.10 -24.97
N LEU A 50 -15.25 18.26 -24.61
CA LEU A 50 -16.23 17.71 -25.52
C LEU A 50 -17.50 17.44 -24.72
N ASN A 51 -18.66 17.65 -25.36
CA ASN A 51 -19.94 17.26 -24.79
C ASN A 51 -20.17 15.77 -25.06
N TYR A 52 -19.83 14.91 -24.09
CA TYR A 52 -19.90 13.45 -24.27
C TYR A 52 -21.35 12.94 -24.32
N THR A 53 -22.32 13.68 -23.77
CA THR A 53 -23.75 13.33 -23.90
C THR A 53 -24.23 13.26 -25.35
N ALA A 54 -23.63 14.03 -26.28
CA ALA A 54 -23.95 13.97 -27.70
C ALA A 54 -23.48 12.64 -28.35
N TYR A 55 -22.42 12.03 -27.81
CA TYR A 55 -21.87 10.76 -28.25
C TYR A 55 -22.55 9.55 -27.61
N ALA A 56 -23.33 9.77 -26.55
CA ALA A 56 -24.08 8.71 -25.84
C ALA A 56 -25.28 8.16 -26.64
N LYS A 57 -25.77 8.88 -27.66
CA LYS A 57 -26.95 8.52 -28.47
C LYS A 57 -26.62 7.90 -29.84
N ALA A 58 -25.35 7.67 -30.13
CA ALA A 58 -24.91 7.36 -31.48
C ALA A 58 -24.77 5.84 -31.73
N PRO A 59 -25.03 5.33 -32.95
CA PRO A 59 -24.99 3.90 -33.27
C PRO A 59 -23.55 3.36 -33.46
N PHE A 60 -22.56 3.98 -32.81
CA PHE A 60 -21.13 3.72 -33.04
C PHE A 60 -20.50 2.82 -31.98
N HIS A 61 -21.30 2.22 -31.10
CA HIS A 61 -20.84 1.28 -30.10
C HIS A 61 -20.45 -0.06 -30.76
N LYS A 62 -19.15 -0.37 -30.79
CA LYS A 62 -18.69 -1.73 -31.05
C LYS A 62 -18.87 -2.55 -29.77
N ALA A 63 -19.32 -3.80 -29.88
CA ALA A 63 -19.70 -4.66 -28.74
C ALA A 63 -18.57 -4.90 -27.70
N ASN A 64 -17.31 -4.60 -28.04
CA ASN A 64 -16.13 -4.77 -27.17
C ASN A 64 -15.32 -3.47 -26.96
N ASP A 65 -15.91 -2.30 -27.24
CA ASP A 65 -15.21 -1.03 -27.10
C ASP A 65 -15.18 -0.58 -25.64
N SER A 66 -13.99 -0.30 -25.12
CA SER A 66 -13.78 0.15 -23.76
C SER A 66 -12.60 1.13 -23.72
N LEU A 67 -12.60 2.03 -22.74
CA LEU A 67 -11.49 2.97 -22.57
C LEU A 67 -10.16 2.24 -22.36
N VAL A 68 -10.18 1.11 -21.65
CA VAL A 68 -9.02 0.23 -21.44
C VAL A 68 -8.46 -0.27 -22.78
N ASN A 69 -9.32 -0.81 -23.65
CA ASN A 69 -8.92 -1.30 -24.97
C ASN A 69 -8.44 -0.16 -25.88
N PHE A 70 -9.01 1.03 -25.75
CA PHE A 70 -8.52 2.22 -26.45
C PHE A 70 -7.11 2.59 -26.01
N ILE A 71 -6.84 2.67 -24.70
CA ILE A 71 -5.51 2.99 -24.16
C ILE A 71 -4.49 1.91 -24.58
N LEU A 72 -4.85 0.62 -24.50
CA LEU A 72 -3.96 -0.48 -24.89
C LEU A 72 -3.55 -0.46 -26.37
N ARG A 73 -4.43 0.00 -27.26
CA ARG A 73 -4.12 0.11 -28.69
C ARG A 73 -3.32 1.36 -29.01
N ASN A 74 -3.63 2.47 -28.35
CA ASN A 74 -3.16 3.81 -28.73
C ASN A 74 -2.05 4.38 -27.84
N GLY A 75 -1.76 3.76 -26.70
CA GLY A 75 -0.62 4.11 -25.85
C GLY A 75 0.71 3.58 -26.39
N GLN A 76 1.81 4.02 -25.76
CA GLN A 76 3.15 3.46 -25.95
C GLN A 76 3.31 2.23 -25.03
N PRO A 77 3.69 1.05 -25.55
CA PRO A 77 3.92 -0.12 -24.72
C PRO A 77 5.23 0.00 -23.92
N CYS A 78 5.35 -0.74 -22.80
CA CYS A 78 6.54 -0.70 -21.95
C CYS A 78 7.81 -1.15 -22.67
N SER A 79 7.68 -2.04 -23.66
CA SER A 79 8.80 -2.50 -24.49
C SER A 79 9.39 -1.43 -25.41
N GLU A 80 8.60 -0.41 -25.77
CA GLU A 80 9.08 0.76 -26.53
C GLU A 80 9.56 1.88 -25.59
N MET A 81 8.91 2.00 -24.42
CA MET A 81 9.21 3.03 -23.43
C MET A 81 10.51 2.77 -22.67
N ILE A 82 10.79 1.53 -22.26
CA ILE A 82 11.97 1.17 -21.47
C ILE A 82 12.93 0.37 -22.36
N VAL A 83 13.96 1.05 -22.86
CA VAL A 83 14.87 0.51 -23.89
C VAL A 83 16.09 -0.21 -23.31
N MET A 84 16.43 0.06 -22.05
CA MET A 84 17.50 -0.63 -21.33
C MET A 84 17.15 -0.75 -19.85
N CYS A 85 17.46 -1.91 -19.28
CA CYS A 85 17.33 -2.19 -17.85
C CYS A 85 18.60 -2.86 -17.33
N GLU A 86 19.08 -2.36 -16.20
CA GLU A 86 20.17 -2.94 -15.45
C GLU A 86 19.75 -3.08 -13.99
N TRP A 87 20.02 -4.27 -13.42
CA TRP A 87 19.75 -4.59 -12.03
C TRP A 87 20.94 -5.34 -11.46
N ASP A 88 21.50 -4.86 -10.35
CA ASP A 88 22.71 -5.44 -9.71
C ASP A 88 23.89 -5.60 -10.70
N ARG A 89 24.23 -4.54 -11.45
CA ARG A 89 25.28 -4.54 -12.50
C ARG A 89 25.08 -5.56 -13.62
N ARG A 90 23.87 -6.09 -13.79
CA ARG A 90 23.55 -7.03 -14.85
C ARG A 90 22.50 -6.41 -15.75
N GLN A 91 22.80 -6.36 -17.03
CA GLN A 91 21.81 -6.00 -18.03
C GLN A 91 20.79 -7.14 -18.13
N ILE A 92 19.51 -6.80 -17.98
CA ILE A 92 18.39 -7.75 -18.02
C ILE A 92 17.39 -7.24 -19.06
N ILE A 93 16.66 -8.16 -19.69
CA ILE A 93 15.59 -7.82 -20.60
C ILE A 93 14.47 -7.11 -19.81
N CYS A 94 14.11 -5.89 -20.23
CA CYS A 94 13.14 -5.06 -19.50
C CYS A 94 11.76 -5.70 -19.35
N THR A 95 11.33 -6.47 -20.35
CA THR A 95 10.04 -7.20 -20.31
C THR A 95 9.99 -8.27 -19.22
N ASP A 96 11.16 -8.76 -18.77
CA ASP A 96 11.23 -9.75 -17.68
C ASP A 96 11.22 -9.10 -16.29
N LEU A 97 11.43 -7.77 -16.23
CA LEU A 97 11.50 -6.99 -14.99
C LEU A 97 10.22 -6.17 -14.73
N PHE A 98 9.62 -5.61 -15.78
CA PHE A 98 8.49 -4.70 -15.68
C PHE A 98 7.17 -5.34 -16.13
N ARG A 99 6.09 -5.03 -15.42
CA ARG A 99 4.71 -5.38 -15.78
C ARG A 99 3.96 -4.17 -16.30
N GLU A 100 3.09 -4.37 -17.29
CA GLU A 100 2.17 -3.34 -17.75
C GLU A 100 0.92 -3.32 -16.84
N VAL A 101 0.69 -2.19 -16.18
CA VAL A 101 -0.45 -1.95 -15.28
C VAL A 101 -1.26 -0.75 -15.74
N PHE A 102 -2.59 -0.81 -15.54
CA PHE A 102 -3.47 0.32 -15.79
C PHE A 102 -3.58 1.19 -14.55
N LEU A 103 -3.24 2.47 -14.70
CA LEU A 103 -3.30 3.48 -13.63
C LEU A 103 -3.99 4.75 -14.14
N ASP A 104 -4.04 5.78 -13.30
CA ASP A 104 -4.65 7.08 -13.57
C ASP A 104 -3.97 7.89 -14.70
N GLU A 105 -2.76 7.48 -15.12
CA GLU A 105 -2.00 8.02 -16.28
C GLU A 105 -2.04 7.10 -17.52
N GLY A 106 -2.91 6.09 -17.55
CA GLY A 106 -3.02 5.14 -18.67
C GLY A 106 -2.23 3.85 -18.42
N ILE A 107 -1.39 3.44 -19.38
CA ILE A 107 -0.53 2.26 -19.22
C ILE A 107 0.81 2.68 -18.64
N CYS A 108 1.18 2.03 -17.55
CA CYS A 108 2.42 2.27 -16.85
C CYS A 108 3.19 0.97 -16.65
N CYS A 109 4.50 1.10 -16.43
CA CYS A 109 5.42 -0.01 -16.25
C CYS A 109 5.82 -0.09 -14.79
N SER A 110 5.48 -1.20 -14.13
CA SER A 110 5.77 -1.41 -12.71
C SER A 110 6.81 -2.50 -12.52
N PHE A 111 7.93 -2.14 -11.90
CA PHE A 111 8.96 -3.05 -11.43
C PHE A 111 8.70 -3.42 -9.97
N ASN A 112 8.92 -4.69 -9.64
CA ASN A 112 8.89 -5.24 -8.28
C ASN A 112 7.57 -5.17 -7.50
N ILE A 113 6.46 -4.86 -8.17
CA ILE A 113 5.12 -4.94 -7.58
C ILE A 113 4.79 -6.39 -7.21
N ALA A 114 4.00 -6.59 -6.15
CA ALA A 114 3.48 -7.90 -5.80
C ALA A 114 2.58 -8.42 -6.94
N HIS A 115 2.43 -9.74 -7.03
CA HIS A 115 1.60 -10.28 -8.09
C HIS A 115 0.14 -9.88 -7.90
N PRO A 116 -0.62 -9.55 -8.96
CA PRO A 116 -2.02 -9.17 -8.85
C PRO A 116 -2.91 -10.13 -8.05
N TYR A 117 -2.69 -11.45 -8.17
CA TYR A 117 -3.42 -12.45 -7.38
C TYR A 117 -3.16 -12.35 -5.87
N LEU A 118 -2.10 -11.68 -5.42
CA LEU A 118 -1.79 -11.41 -4.00
C LEU A 118 -2.30 -10.04 -3.54
N ILE A 119 -2.55 -9.12 -4.47
CA ILE A 119 -3.00 -7.77 -4.16
C ILE A 119 -4.53 -7.71 -4.13
N TYR A 120 -5.21 -8.41 -5.04
CA TYR A 120 -6.66 -8.31 -5.26
C TYR A 120 -7.42 -9.58 -4.85
N LYS A 121 -8.65 -9.43 -4.35
CA LYS A 121 -9.53 -10.53 -3.92
C LYS A 121 -10.41 -11.12 -5.04
N GLY A 122 -10.47 -10.48 -6.21
CA GLY A 122 -11.37 -10.87 -7.30
C GLY A 122 -10.76 -10.63 -8.69
N ASP A 123 -11.61 -10.45 -9.69
CA ASP A 123 -11.18 -10.21 -11.07
C ASP A 123 -10.41 -8.89 -11.18
N PHE A 124 -9.21 -8.97 -11.73
CA PHE A 124 -8.35 -7.83 -11.99
C PHE A 124 -8.03 -7.74 -13.48
N ILE A 125 -7.87 -6.51 -13.98
CA ILE A 125 -7.51 -6.26 -15.38
C ILE A 125 -6.02 -5.92 -15.41
N MET A 126 -5.21 -6.82 -15.98
CA MET A 126 -3.83 -6.52 -16.35
C MET A 126 -3.77 -6.06 -17.80
N ALA A 127 -2.86 -5.13 -18.11
CA ALA A 127 -2.58 -4.77 -19.49
C ALA A 127 -1.83 -5.92 -20.17
N ARG A 128 -0.62 -6.24 -19.69
CA ARG A 128 0.17 -7.43 -20.06
C ARG A 128 1.13 -7.79 -18.94
N ASP A 129 1.30 -9.09 -18.70
CA ASP A 129 2.30 -9.60 -17.77
C ASP A 129 3.25 -10.55 -18.51
N TYR A 130 4.42 -10.06 -18.90
CA TYR A 130 5.46 -10.89 -19.51
C TYR A 130 6.30 -11.66 -18.47
N THR A 131 6.24 -11.24 -17.20
CA THR A 131 7.09 -11.78 -16.12
C THR A 131 6.63 -13.16 -15.64
N SER A 132 5.32 -13.43 -15.68
CA SER A 132 4.74 -14.72 -15.30
C SER A 132 4.69 -15.73 -16.45
N ILE A 133 4.65 -15.26 -17.71
CA ILE A 133 4.53 -16.11 -18.91
C ILE A 133 5.71 -17.08 -19.07
N THR A 134 6.91 -16.68 -18.64
CA THR A 134 8.11 -17.54 -18.74
C THR A 134 8.21 -18.57 -17.61
N GLY A 135 7.38 -18.46 -16.55
CA GLY A 135 7.43 -19.31 -15.36
C GLY A 135 8.73 -19.22 -14.55
N GLN A 136 9.62 -18.28 -14.89
CA GLN A 136 10.95 -18.18 -14.29
C GLN A 136 10.97 -17.50 -12.92
N TRP A 137 9.96 -16.68 -12.62
CA TRP A 137 9.88 -15.87 -11.41
C TRP A 137 8.68 -16.28 -10.57
N ILE A 138 8.92 -16.64 -9.31
CA ILE A 138 7.88 -17.13 -8.41
C ILE A 138 7.36 -15.95 -7.56
N PRO A 139 6.05 -15.68 -7.59
CA PRO A 139 5.44 -14.71 -6.70
C PRO A 139 5.45 -15.19 -5.26
N ILE A 140 5.90 -14.32 -4.35
CA ILE A 140 5.93 -14.57 -2.92
C ILE A 140 4.91 -13.67 -2.25
N ASP A 141 4.15 -14.28 -1.34
CA ASP A 141 3.27 -13.57 -0.44
C ASP A 141 4.12 -12.87 0.62
N TRP A 142 4.33 -11.57 0.40
CA TRP A 142 5.10 -10.70 1.28
C TRP A 142 4.20 -9.53 1.69
N HIS A 143 4.16 -9.23 2.99
CA HIS A 143 3.58 -8.00 3.50
C HIS A 143 4.34 -7.50 4.74
N PRO A 144 4.25 -6.21 5.10
CA PRO A 144 5.08 -5.61 6.15
C PRO A 144 4.99 -6.25 7.55
N GLU A 145 3.88 -6.93 7.87
CA GLU A 145 3.63 -7.54 9.18
C GLU A 145 4.25 -8.95 9.34
N THR A 146 4.32 -9.75 8.26
CA THR A 146 4.94 -11.10 8.30
C THR A 146 6.33 -11.14 7.69
N GLY A 147 6.66 -10.20 6.81
CA GLY A 147 7.93 -10.18 6.10
C GLY A 147 8.02 -11.26 5.03
N TYR A 148 9.25 -11.72 4.75
CA TYR A 148 9.48 -12.80 3.80
C TYR A 148 9.33 -14.17 4.49
N PRO A 149 8.77 -15.17 3.80
CA PRO A 149 8.85 -16.56 4.24
C PRO A 149 10.29 -17.04 4.45
N ASP A 150 10.50 -17.98 5.36
CA ASP A 150 11.84 -18.53 5.67
C ASP A 150 12.46 -19.28 4.48
N ASP A 151 11.63 -20.02 3.72
CA ASP A 151 12.05 -20.76 2.52
C ASP A 151 11.74 -19.96 1.26
N LEU A 152 12.77 -19.32 0.68
CA LEU A 152 12.66 -18.52 -0.53
C LEU A 152 13.24 -19.27 -1.73
N PRO A 153 12.52 -19.33 -2.86
CA PRO A 153 13.05 -19.93 -4.06
C PRO A 153 14.19 -19.08 -4.67
N SER A 154 14.94 -19.63 -5.60
CA SER A 154 16.10 -18.93 -6.21
C SER A 154 15.73 -17.67 -7.00
N ARG A 155 14.52 -17.64 -7.58
CA ARG A 155 14.01 -16.54 -8.40
C ARG A 155 12.61 -16.17 -7.93
N PHE A 156 12.52 -15.10 -7.15
CA PHE A 156 11.26 -14.61 -6.58
C PHE A 156 11.04 -13.12 -6.79
N TYR A 157 9.79 -12.71 -6.59
CA TYR A 157 9.41 -11.31 -6.43
C TYR A 157 8.25 -11.19 -5.41
N PRO A 158 8.14 -10.08 -4.66
CA PRO A 158 9.03 -8.90 -4.66
C PRO A 158 10.47 -9.23 -4.27
N ARG A 159 11.43 -8.62 -4.96
CA ARG A 159 12.87 -8.79 -4.80
C ARG A 159 13.35 -7.98 -3.61
N LYS A 160 14.28 -8.54 -2.85
CA LYS A 160 15.03 -7.83 -1.80
C LYS A 160 15.98 -6.80 -2.40
N ALA A 161 16.33 -5.78 -1.62
CA ALA A 161 17.45 -4.92 -1.97
C ALA A 161 18.76 -5.73 -1.97
N VAL A 162 19.63 -5.50 -2.95
CA VAL A 162 20.89 -6.26 -3.08
C VAL A 162 22.03 -5.60 -2.30
N GLY A 163 22.05 -4.28 -2.25
CA GLY A 163 23.10 -3.52 -1.60
C GLY A 163 22.94 -2.02 -1.81
N GLU A 164 24.00 -1.29 -1.48
CA GLU A 164 24.05 0.17 -1.55
C GLU A 164 24.76 0.68 -2.82
N GLY A 165 24.43 1.90 -3.20
CA GLY A 165 25.00 2.59 -4.36
C GLY A 165 24.32 2.26 -5.69
N VAL A 166 24.57 3.12 -6.69
CA VAL A 166 23.93 3.08 -8.02
C VAL A 166 24.04 1.69 -8.66
N SER A 167 25.23 1.08 -8.59
CA SER A 167 25.51 -0.22 -9.20
C SER A 167 24.68 -1.38 -8.61
N LYS A 168 24.21 -1.25 -7.37
CA LYS A 168 23.39 -2.25 -6.68
C LYS A 168 21.90 -1.92 -6.72
N GLY A 169 21.53 -0.87 -7.44
CA GLY A 169 20.15 -0.44 -7.65
C GLY A 169 19.57 -0.88 -8.98
N LEU A 170 18.52 -0.16 -9.39
CA LEU A 170 17.87 -0.26 -10.68
C LEU A 170 18.31 0.94 -11.55
N THR A 171 18.84 0.66 -12.73
CA THR A 171 19.14 1.66 -13.75
C THR A 171 18.30 1.38 -14.98
N VAL A 172 17.56 2.37 -15.46
CA VAL A 172 16.73 2.25 -16.68
C VAL A 172 16.96 3.42 -17.61
N VAL A 173 16.91 3.16 -18.91
CA VAL A 173 16.87 4.18 -19.96
C VAL A 173 15.46 4.20 -20.53
N LEU A 174 14.83 5.36 -20.44
CA LEU A 174 13.48 5.62 -20.92
C LEU A 174 13.55 6.34 -22.26
N ASN A 175 12.66 5.99 -23.19
CA ASN A 175 12.51 6.61 -24.49
C ASN A 175 11.12 7.23 -24.63
N GLY A 176 11.08 8.56 -24.71
CA GLY A 176 9.84 9.31 -24.80
C GLY A 176 9.22 9.22 -26.18
N ASP A 177 10.05 9.14 -27.23
CA ASP A 177 9.64 9.33 -28.62
C ASP A 177 8.79 10.60 -28.81
N ILE A 178 9.40 11.77 -28.56
CA ILE A 178 8.71 13.07 -28.55
C ILE A 178 7.93 13.32 -29.85
N ASN A 179 8.43 12.83 -30.98
CA ASN A 179 7.78 12.97 -32.27
C ASN A 179 6.40 12.29 -32.34
N ASP A 180 6.17 11.24 -31.55
CA ASP A 180 4.90 10.52 -31.45
C ASP A 180 3.99 11.03 -30.31
N TYR A 181 4.34 12.14 -29.64
CA TYR A 181 3.45 12.79 -28.67
C TYR A 181 2.25 13.42 -29.36
N TYR A 182 1.05 13.05 -28.92
CA TYR A 182 -0.18 13.72 -29.32
C TYR A 182 -0.69 14.68 -28.23
N CYS A 183 -0.73 14.20 -26.99
CA CYS A 183 -1.19 14.96 -25.84
C CYS A 183 -0.48 14.51 -24.58
N SER A 184 0.04 15.47 -23.81
CA SER A 184 0.71 15.22 -22.53
C SER A 184 -0.26 15.42 -21.36
N SER A 185 -0.10 14.65 -20.29
CA SER A 185 -0.79 14.89 -19.01
C SER A 185 -0.27 16.10 -18.24
N THR A 186 0.87 16.66 -18.66
CA THR A 186 1.43 17.91 -18.12
C THR A 186 1.70 18.92 -19.24
N ASN A 187 2.20 20.10 -18.89
CA ASN A 187 2.58 21.13 -19.86
C ASN A 187 3.90 20.82 -20.61
N GLY A 188 4.54 19.68 -20.36
CA GLY A 188 5.79 19.27 -21.01
C GLY A 188 5.86 17.76 -21.31
N PRO A 189 6.84 17.33 -22.11
CA PRO A 189 7.15 15.91 -22.31
C PRO A 189 7.98 15.38 -21.16
N GLY A 190 7.93 14.06 -20.95
CA GLY A 190 8.63 13.41 -19.85
C GLY A 190 7.89 12.19 -19.31
N PHE A 191 8.33 11.75 -18.14
CA PHE A 191 7.75 10.60 -17.45
C PHE A 191 7.39 10.96 -16.02
N LYS A 192 6.40 10.27 -15.45
CA LYS A 192 6.13 10.30 -14.03
C LYS A 192 6.57 8.97 -13.41
N LEU A 193 7.25 9.05 -12.27
CA LEU A 193 7.78 7.91 -11.53
C LEU A 193 7.31 7.96 -10.08
N GLN A 194 6.88 6.83 -9.53
CA GLN A 194 6.59 6.71 -8.10
C GLN A 194 7.25 5.47 -7.50
N LEU A 195 7.85 5.66 -6.33
CA LEU A 195 8.27 4.58 -5.45
C LEU A 195 7.14 4.25 -4.47
N HIS A 196 6.79 2.98 -4.35
CA HIS A 196 5.75 2.53 -3.44
C HIS A 196 6.03 1.14 -2.88
N ASN A 197 5.25 0.76 -1.87
CA ASN A 197 5.26 -0.57 -1.31
C ASN A 197 4.75 -1.59 -2.35
N PRO A 198 5.34 -2.79 -2.47
CA PRO A 198 4.86 -3.82 -3.40
C PRO A 198 3.39 -4.23 -3.31
N ILE A 199 2.76 -4.09 -2.14
CA ILE A 199 1.33 -4.40 -1.95
C ILE A 199 0.40 -3.20 -2.17
N ASP A 200 0.95 -2.02 -2.40
CA ASP A 200 0.19 -0.79 -2.68
C ASP A 200 0.02 -0.56 -4.17
N VAL A 201 -1.16 -0.08 -4.57
CA VAL A 201 -1.38 0.45 -5.91
C VAL A 201 -1.08 1.95 -5.93
N PRO A 202 -0.18 2.42 -6.81
CA PRO A 202 0.21 3.83 -6.86
C PRO A 202 -0.86 4.71 -7.55
N GLN A 203 -0.86 6.00 -7.22
CA GLN A 203 -1.65 7.05 -7.90
C GLN A 203 -0.69 8.07 -8.49
N ILE A 204 -0.39 7.93 -9.78
CA ILE A 204 0.73 8.61 -10.42
C ILE A 204 0.36 10.03 -10.85
N LYS A 205 -0.92 10.28 -11.17
CA LYS A 205 -1.36 11.56 -11.74
C LYS A 205 -0.98 12.76 -10.87
N GLU A 206 -1.24 12.67 -9.56
CA GLU A 206 -1.02 13.77 -8.60
C GLU A 206 0.27 13.61 -7.79
N THR A 207 0.69 12.37 -7.47
CA THR A 207 1.82 12.12 -6.56
C THR A 207 3.08 11.58 -7.23
N GLY A 208 3.06 11.43 -8.56
CA GLY A 208 4.23 11.01 -9.35
C GLY A 208 5.31 12.09 -9.41
N LEU A 209 6.56 11.66 -9.31
CA LEU A 209 7.74 12.51 -9.48
C LEU A 209 8.07 12.63 -10.96
N SER A 210 8.31 13.85 -11.44
CA SER A 210 8.68 14.07 -12.83
C SER A 210 10.10 13.59 -13.12
N VAL A 211 10.28 12.96 -14.28
CA VAL A 211 11.56 12.61 -14.87
C VAL A 211 11.67 13.32 -16.22
N ASN A 212 12.66 14.17 -16.33
CA ASN A 212 12.90 15.00 -17.50
C ASN A 212 13.67 14.24 -18.58
N ILE A 213 13.30 14.46 -19.84
CA ILE A 213 14.03 13.96 -21.00
C ILE A 213 15.31 14.81 -21.18
N GLY A 214 16.41 14.16 -21.59
CA GLY A 214 17.73 14.79 -21.71
C GLY A 214 18.50 14.87 -20.39
N TYR A 215 17.97 14.29 -19.31
CA TYR A 215 18.61 14.30 -17.99
C TYR A 215 18.86 12.88 -17.47
N GLN A 216 19.89 12.77 -16.64
CA GLN A 216 20.11 11.69 -15.72
C GLN A 216 19.48 12.05 -14.38
N THR A 217 18.40 11.38 -14.02
CA THR A 217 17.71 11.56 -12.74
C THR A 217 18.07 10.42 -11.80
N SER A 218 18.62 10.76 -10.64
CA SER A 218 19.03 9.83 -9.60
C SER A 218 18.10 9.94 -8.40
N PHE A 219 17.35 8.86 -8.13
CA PHE A 219 16.48 8.70 -6.98
C PHE A 219 17.22 7.95 -5.87
N ARG A 220 17.58 8.69 -4.83
CA ARG A 220 18.21 8.15 -3.62
C ARG A 220 17.12 7.76 -2.63
N ILE A 221 16.96 6.46 -2.38
CA ILE A 221 15.85 5.95 -1.56
C ILE A 221 16.12 6.17 -0.07
N ALA A 222 15.20 6.81 0.64
CA ALA A 222 15.07 6.73 2.10
C ALA A 222 13.87 5.86 2.47
N ALA A 223 14.13 4.71 3.10
CA ALA A 223 13.07 3.83 3.60
C ALA A 223 12.69 4.23 5.03
N ASN A 224 11.39 4.31 5.29
CA ASN A 224 10.82 4.49 6.61
C ASN A 224 9.90 3.31 6.91
N LYS A 225 10.20 2.59 7.98
CA LYS A 225 9.38 1.48 8.46
C LYS A 225 8.86 1.77 9.85
N ASP A 226 7.55 1.72 10.00
CA ASP A 226 6.88 1.77 11.29
C ASP A 226 6.41 0.36 11.65
N GLU A 227 6.77 -0.11 12.84
CA GLU A 227 6.35 -1.43 13.34
C GLU A 227 5.68 -1.29 14.70
N ALA A 228 4.72 -2.18 15.00
CA ALA A 228 4.03 -2.18 16.28
C ALA A 228 4.23 -3.52 16.99
N GLN A 229 4.62 -3.46 18.26
CA GLN A 229 4.76 -4.68 19.05
C GLN A 229 3.44 -5.47 19.13
N PRO A 230 3.49 -6.82 19.13
CA PRO A 230 2.28 -7.66 19.22
C PRO A 230 1.43 -7.39 20.47
N THR A 231 2.03 -6.92 21.56
CA THR A 231 1.33 -6.52 22.80
C THR A 231 0.34 -5.37 22.57
N LEU A 232 0.51 -4.55 21.54
CA LEU A 232 -0.43 -3.48 21.17
C LEU A 232 -1.72 -4.00 20.55
N ARG A 233 -1.82 -5.30 20.23
CA ARG A 233 -3.08 -5.90 19.73
C ARG A 233 -4.21 -5.81 20.75
N SER A 234 -3.92 -5.79 22.05
CA SER A 234 -4.94 -5.65 23.10
C SER A 234 -5.48 -4.22 23.25
N VAL A 235 -4.83 -3.22 22.66
CA VAL A 235 -5.25 -1.82 22.71
C VAL A 235 -6.18 -1.54 21.52
N ALA A 236 -7.28 -0.84 21.76
CA ALA A 236 -8.25 -0.54 20.71
C ALA A 236 -7.60 0.27 19.55
N PRO A 237 -7.97 0.01 18.28
CA PRO A 237 -7.39 0.68 17.12
C PRO A 237 -7.43 2.22 17.20
N LYS A 238 -8.51 2.77 17.79
CA LYS A 238 -8.69 4.21 17.96
C LYS A 238 -7.69 4.84 18.93
N ASP A 239 -7.23 4.11 19.94
CA ASP A 239 -6.26 4.65 20.91
C ASP A 239 -4.82 4.53 20.39
N ARG A 240 -4.51 3.44 19.66
CA ARG A 240 -3.18 3.23 19.07
C ARG A 240 -2.99 3.85 17.67
N GLN A 241 -4.06 4.39 17.08
CA GLN A 241 -4.06 5.09 15.78
C GLN A 241 -3.52 4.26 14.60
N CYS A 242 -3.69 2.93 14.62
CA CYS A 242 -3.31 2.05 13.51
C CYS A 242 -4.11 0.74 13.49
N TYR A 243 -4.19 0.12 12.32
CA TYR A 243 -4.79 -1.20 12.11
C TYR A 243 -3.73 -2.27 11.81
N PHE A 244 -3.92 -3.47 12.35
CA PHE A 244 -3.26 -4.69 11.89
C PHE A 244 -3.99 -5.25 10.68
N THR A 245 -3.29 -6.07 9.88
CA THR A 245 -3.80 -6.55 8.58
C THR A 245 -5.18 -7.22 8.66
N HIS A 246 -5.45 -8.00 9.71
CA HIS A 246 -6.70 -8.77 9.84
C HIS A 246 -7.87 -8.03 10.49
N GLU A 247 -7.66 -6.82 11.03
CA GLU A 247 -8.69 -6.13 11.80
C GLU A 247 -9.69 -5.37 10.94
N ARG A 248 -9.23 -4.89 9.77
CA ARG A 248 -10.05 -4.17 8.82
C ARG A 248 -9.89 -4.78 7.42
N PRO A 249 -10.70 -5.80 7.07
CA PRO A 249 -10.67 -6.35 5.74
C PRO A 249 -11.19 -5.33 4.72
N LEU A 250 -10.46 -5.16 3.63
CA LEU A 250 -10.86 -4.36 2.47
C LEU A 250 -11.73 -5.17 1.50
N LEU A 251 -12.51 -4.51 0.65
CA LEU A 251 -13.45 -5.17 -0.27
C LEU A 251 -12.74 -5.77 -1.50
N TYR A 252 -11.86 -5.00 -2.12
CA TYR A 252 -11.15 -5.32 -3.35
C TYR A 252 -9.72 -5.78 -3.09
N TYR A 253 -9.03 -5.16 -2.13
CA TYR A 253 -7.64 -5.47 -1.79
C TYR A 253 -7.54 -6.59 -0.74
N GLN A 254 -6.49 -7.43 -0.83
CA GLN A 254 -6.21 -8.48 0.15
C GLN A 254 -5.70 -7.90 1.47
N TYR A 255 -4.74 -6.98 1.36
CA TYR A 255 -4.05 -6.39 2.50
C TYR A 255 -4.51 -4.97 2.78
N TYR A 256 -4.79 -4.69 4.06
CA TYR A 256 -5.06 -3.34 4.51
C TYR A 256 -3.80 -2.48 4.46
N THR A 257 -3.83 -1.45 3.63
CA THR A 257 -2.93 -0.30 3.72
C THR A 257 -3.77 0.96 3.70
N ARG A 258 -3.22 2.07 4.21
CA ARG A 258 -3.95 3.34 4.21
C ARG A 258 -4.32 3.76 2.79
N ARG A 259 -3.39 3.59 1.84
CA ARG A 259 -3.60 3.93 0.42
C ARG A 259 -4.69 3.08 -0.22
N ASN A 260 -4.68 1.76 0.03
CA ASN A 260 -5.71 0.86 -0.48
C ASN A 260 -7.09 1.19 0.10
N CYS A 261 -7.17 1.55 1.39
CA CYS A 261 -8.40 2.02 2.03
C CYS A 261 -8.95 3.32 1.41
N GLU A 262 -8.09 4.32 1.24
CA GLU A 262 -8.46 5.60 0.62
C GLU A 262 -8.92 5.41 -0.84
N SER A 263 -8.30 4.48 -1.57
CA SER A 263 -8.70 4.11 -2.94
C SER A 263 -10.10 3.47 -3.01
N GLU A 264 -10.48 2.63 -2.04
CA GLU A 264 -11.85 2.09 -1.97
C GLU A 264 -12.89 3.17 -1.65
N CYS A 265 -12.55 4.13 -0.76
CA CYS A 265 -13.40 5.28 -0.48
C CYS A 265 -13.66 6.11 -1.76
N ASP A 266 -12.61 6.33 -2.57
CA ASP A 266 -12.73 7.07 -3.83
C ASP A 266 -13.56 6.30 -4.87
N ALA A 267 -13.36 4.99 -4.99
CA ALA A 267 -14.19 4.16 -5.87
C ALA A 267 -15.67 4.18 -5.47
N GLN A 268 -15.96 4.17 -4.16
CA GLN A 268 -17.33 4.28 -3.65
C GLN A 268 -17.96 5.66 -3.95
N PHE A 269 -17.16 6.73 -3.93
CA PHE A 269 -17.61 8.06 -4.31
C PHE A 269 -18.04 8.13 -5.79
N PHE A 270 -17.20 7.62 -6.70
CA PHE A 270 -17.55 7.58 -8.13
C PHE A 270 -18.77 6.72 -8.42
N LEU A 271 -18.88 5.57 -7.74
CA LEU A 271 -20.04 4.70 -7.89
C LEU A 271 -21.33 5.38 -7.42
N ARG A 272 -21.31 6.08 -6.29
CA ARG A 272 -22.49 6.81 -5.78
C ARG A 272 -22.90 7.99 -6.66
N THR A 273 -21.93 8.73 -7.19
CA THR A 273 -22.18 9.98 -7.93
C THR A 273 -22.51 9.73 -9.40
N CYS A 274 -21.79 8.81 -10.05
CA CYS A 274 -21.89 8.56 -11.49
C CYS A 274 -22.41 7.17 -11.87
N ASN A 275 -22.72 6.29 -10.90
CA ASN A 275 -23.13 4.89 -11.10
C ASN A 275 -22.12 4.03 -11.89
N CYS A 276 -20.86 4.44 -11.94
CA CYS A 276 -19.78 3.72 -12.60
C CYS A 276 -18.45 3.96 -11.87
N ILE A 277 -17.49 3.05 -12.05
CA ILE A 277 -16.16 3.15 -11.46
C ILE A 277 -15.13 3.42 -12.60
N PRO A 278 -14.24 4.42 -12.47
CA PRO A 278 -13.17 4.63 -13.45
C PRO A 278 -12.30 3.39 -13.67
N TYR A 279 -11.70 3.26 -14.85
CA TYR A 279 -11.01 2.03 -15.25
C TYR A 279 -9.79 1.66 -14.39
N PHE A 280 -9.12 2.65 -13.79
CA PHE A 280 -7.94 2.47 -12.95
C PHE A 280 -8.27 2.26 -11.47
N MET A 281 -9.55 2.31 -11.09
CA MET A 281 -10.00 2.21 -9.71
C MET A 281 -10.46 0.79 -9.34
N PRO A 282 -10.42 0.43 -8.05
CA PRO A 282 -10.80 -0.89 -7.58
C PRO A 282 -12.29 -1.18 -7.81
N LYS A 283 -12.60 -2.33 -8.41
CA LYS A 283 -13.98 -2.78 -8.61
C LYS A 283 -14.52 -3.39 -7.31
N ILE A 284 -15.01 -2.54 -6.42
CA ILE A 284 -15.49 -2.93 -5.09
C ILE A 284 -16.71 -3.87 -5.09
N TYR A 285 -17.51 -3.89 -6.18
CA TYR A 285 -18.64 -4.81 -6.34
C TYR A 285 -18.59 -5.54 -7.69
N ALA A 286 -18.95 -6.82 -7.70
CA ALA A 286 -18.95 -7.65 -8.91
C ALA A 286 -19.92 -7.16 -10.01
N ASN A 287 -21.01 -6.48 -9.62
CA ASN A 287 -22.00 -5.90 -10.52
C ASN A 287 -21.71 -4.44 -10.92
N ALA A 288 -20.62 -3.83 -10.41
CA ALA A 288 -20.28 -2.46 -10.75
C ALA A 288 -19.72 -2.38 -12.18
N SER A 289 -20.26 -1.44 -12.97
CA SER A 289 -19.80 -1.18 -14.34
C SER A 289 -18.58 -0.24 -14.35
N THR A 290 -17.71 -0.43 -15.33
CA THR A 290 -16.62 0.52 -15.60
C THR A 290 -17.16 1.72 -16.38
N CYS A 291 -16.74 2.93 -16.00
CA CYS A 291 -17.15 4.15 -16.70
C CYS A 291 -16.76 4.11 -18.18
N TYR A 292 -17.69 4.57 -19.03
CA TYR A 292 -17.54 4.65 -20.48
C TYR A 292 -17.96 6.04 -20.98
N ILE A 293 -17.98 6.24 -22.31
CA ILE A 293 -18.24 7.54 -22.96
C ILE A 293 -19.41 8.33 -22.34
N PRO A 294 -20.61 7.75 -22.11
CA PRO A 294 -21.74 8.51 -21.55
C PRO A 294 -21.49 9.09 -20.15
N HIS A 295 -20.54 8.53 -19.41
CA HIS A 295 -20.25 8.89 -18.03
C HIS A 295 -19.06 9.87 -17.89
N PHE A 296 -18.34 10.17 -18.97
CA PHE A 296 -17.15 11.02 -18.91
C PHE A 296 -17.42 12.45 -18.44
N ASP A 297 -18.58 13.02 -18.80
CA ASP A 297 -19.02 14.33 -18.29
C ASP A 297 -19.18 14.30 -16.76
N CYS A 298 -19.87 13.27 -16.23
CA CYS A 298 -20.05 13.10 -14.79
C CYS A 298 -18.71 12.90 -14.08
N GLN A 299 -17.83 12.06 -14.64
CA GLN A 299 -16.52 11.80 -14.06
C GLN A 299 -15.68 13.09 -13.99
N LYS A 300 -15.67 13.92 -15.04
CA LYS A 300 -14.93 15.20 -15.06
C LYS A 300 -15.44 16.15 -13.98
N GLU A 301 -16.75 16.24 -13.78
CA GLU A 301 -17.31 17.08 -12.71
C GLU A 301 -17.07 16.50 -11.31
N ALA A 302 -17.16 15.18 -11.14
CA ALA A 302 -16.85 14.50 -9.88
C ALA A 302 -15.36 14.66 -9.48
N GLU A 303 -14.44 14.63 -10.45
CA GLU A 303 -13.01 14.90 -10.22
C GLU A 303 -12.75 16.32 -9.70
N LYS A 304 -13.59 17.31 -10.04
CA LYS A 304 -13.51 18.68 -9.49
C LYS A 304 -14.04 18.77 -8.06
N VAL A 305 -15.05 17.96 -7.73
CA VAL A 305 -15.70 17.94 -6.41
C VAL A 305 -15.01 16.91 -5.52
N TYR A 306 -13.77 17.20 -5.12
CA TYR A 306 -12.97 16.28 -4.30
C TYR A 306 -13.37 16.28 -2.80
N THR A 307 -14.24 17.21 -2.39
CA THR A 307 -14.58 17.48 -0.97
C THR A 307 -15.97 16.98 -0.55
N ASP A 308 -16.40 15.82 -1.04
CA ASP A 308 -17.65 15.18 -0.57
C ASP A 308 -17.57 14.82 0.92
N PRO A 309 -18.52 15.25 1.77
CA PRO A 309 -18.49 14.99 3.21
C PRO A 309 -18.44 13.50 3.58
N GLN A 310 -19.12 12.63 2.84
CA GLN A 310 -19.12 11.19 3.12
C GLN A 310 -17.78 10.55 2.78
N THR A 311 -17.18 10.96 1.65
CA THR A 311 -15.84 10.52 1.24
C THR A 311 -14.78 10.97 2.24
N MET A 312 -14.87 12.20 2.72
CA MET A 312 -13.99 12.71 3.79
C MET A 312 -14.20 11.96 5.11
N SER A 313 -15.42 11.54 5.43
CA SER A 313 -15.67 10.69 6.60
C SER A 313 -15.02 9.31 6.45
N CYS A 314 -15.14 8.69 5.27
CA CYS A 314 -14.51 7.40 4.97
C CYS A 314 -12.97 7.47 5.09
N LYS A 315 -12.35 8.50 4.50
CA LYS A 315 -10.90 8.73 4.57
C LYS A 315 -10.41 8.99 6.00
N LYS A 316 -11.22 9.61 6.87
CA LYS A 316 -10.89 9.79 8.29
C LYS A 316 -10.85 8.47 9.06
N GLU A 317 -11.61 7.47 8.64
CA GLU A 317 -11.59 6.14 9.25
C GLU A 317 -10.37 5.33 8.80
N CYS A 318 -9.75 5.66 7.66
CA CYS A 318 -8.53 5.03 7.16
C CYS A 318 -7.28 5.45 7.98
N LEU A 319 -7.07 4.79 9.12
CA LEU A 319 -5.83 4.92 9.91
C LEU A 319 -4.65 4.27 9.18
N SER A 320 -3.42 4.61 9.59
CA SER A 320 -2.22 3.96 9.05
C SER A 320 -2.15 2.47 9.44
N SER A 321 -1.36 1.70 8.69
CA SER A 321 -1.04 0.33 9.09
C SER A 321 -0.16 0.36 10.34
N CYS A 322 -0.30 -0.64 11.22
CA CYS A 322 0.59 -0.81 12.37
C CYS A 322 1.99 -1.31 11.94
N HIS A 323 2.06 -1.98 10.78
CA HIS A 323 3.30 -2.29 10.08
C HIS A 323 3.25 -1.59 8.72
N ASP A 324 3.96 -0.48 8.58
CA ASP A 324 3.97 0.31 7.36
C ASP A 324 5.40 0.45 6.84
N LEU A 325 5.56 0.33 5.53
CA LEU A 325 6.84 0.46 4.85
C LEU A 325 6.65 1.44 3.71
N SER A 326 7.30 2.60 3.82
CA SER A 326 7.23 3.69 2.85
C SER A 326 8.61 4.05 2.34
N TYR A 327 8.66 4.47 1.07
CA TYR A 327 9.90 4.86 0.40
C TYR A 327 9.79 6.31 -0.06
N MET A 328 10.66 7.15 0.48
CA MET A 328 10.73 8.57 0.16
C MET A 328 12.04 8.82 -0.57
N PRO A 329 12.03 9.10 -1.88
CA PRO A 329 13.25 9.38 -2.61
C PRO A 329 13.68 10.85 -2.50
N ASP A 330 14.98 11.07 -2.35
CA ASP A 330 15.60 12.34 -2.70
C ASP A 330 15.98 12.32 -4.19
N VAL A 331 15.62 13.37 -4.93
CA VAL A 331 15.78 13.44 -6.39
C VAL A 331 16.91 14.39 -6.75
N PHE A 332 17.83 13.91 -7.59
CA PHE A 332 18.95 14.71 -8.12
C PHE A 332 18.98 14.58 -9.64
N GLU A 333 19.13 15.70 -10.35
CA GLU A 333 19.17 15.73 -11.80
C GLU A 333 20.52 16.23 -12.32
N THR A 334 21.00 15.64 -13.40
CA THR A 334 22.22 16.07 -14.09
C THR A 334 21.96 15.98 -15.60
N PRO A 335 22.27 17.00 -16.39
CA PRO A 335 22.05 16.95 -17.84
C PRO A 335 22.87 15.81 -18.46
N LEU A 336 22.29 15.12 -19.45
CA LEU A 336 23.01 14.13 -20.24
C LEU A 336 24.02 14.82 -21.17
N ALA A 337 25.05 14.07 -21.57
CA ALA A 337 26.13 14.61 -22.39
C ALA A 337 25.61 15.14 -23.73
N THR A 338 25.59 16.46 -23.88
CA THR A 338 25.41 17.17 -25.15
C THR A 338 26.74 17.46 -25.84
N ASP A 339 27.83 17.50 -25.07
CA ASP A 339 29.17 17.83 -25.56
C ASP A 339 29.97 16.57 -25.96
N ASP A 340 31.08 16.79 -26.68
CA ASP A 340 31.97 15.77 -27.27
C ASP A 340 32.84 15.01 -26.24
N PHE A 341 32.23 14.47 -25.19
CA PHE A 341 32.90 13.54 -24.27
C PHE A 341 32.29 12.13 -24.35
N GLU A 342 33.13 11.14 -24.03
CA GLU A 342 32.75 9.73 -24.06
C GLU A 342 31.73 9.41 -22.96
N LEU A 343 30.65 8.73 -23.35
CA LEU A 343 29.63 8.24 -22.42
C LEU A 343 30.11 6.95 -21.77
N ASP A 344 29.98 6.82 -20.44
CA ASP A 344 30.32 5.58 -19.73
C ASP A 344 29.42 4.40 -20.18
N ASN A 345 28.13 4.66 -20.35
CA ASN A 345 27.16 3.63 -20.74
C ASN A 345 27.27 3.25 -22.23
N ALA A 346 27.67 2.00 -22.50
CA ALA A 346 27.84 1.46 -23.85
C ALA A 346 26.56 1.44 -24.68
N PHE A 347 25.38 1.25 -24.07
CA PHE A 347 24.11 1.24 -24.79
C PHE A 347 23.77 2.62 -25.37
N MET A 348 24.07 3.68 -24.61
CA MET A 348 23.80 5.05 -25.05
C MET A 348 24.72 5.49 -26.20
N ARG A 349 25.91 4.89 -26.35
CA ARG A 349 26.83 5.18 -27.47
C ARG A 349 26.26 4.80 -28.84
N ASN A 350 25.21 3.98 -28.89
CA ASN A 350 24.58 3.58 -30.15
C ASN A 350 23.64 4.65 -30.73
N PHE A 351 23.28 5.68 -29.96
CA PHE A 351 22.38 6.75 -30.38
C PHE A 351 23.15 8.04 -30.67
N SER A 352 22.59 8.90 -31.52
CA SER A 352 23.15 10.25 -31.71
C SER A 352 22.96 11.10 -30.46
N LYS A 353 23.84 12.08 -30.24
CA LYS A 353 23.80 12.96 -29.06
C LYS A 353 22.52 13.78 -29.02
N GLU A 354 22.03 14.22 -30.19
CA GLU A 354 20.77 14.95 -30.34
C GLU A 354 19.59 14.07 -29.91
N TYR A 355 19.57 12.81 -30.37
CA TYR A 355 18.52 11.87 -29.99
C TYR A 355 18.52 11.58 -28.49
N ILE A 356 19.70 11.47 -27.87
CA ILE A 356 19.84 11.30 -26.42
C ILE A 356 19.23 12.50 -25.68
N SER A 357 19.58 13.73 -26.08
CA SER A 357 19.06 14.94 -25.42
C SER A 357 17.56 15.15 -25.63
N GLU A 358 17.03 14.77 -26.79
CA GLU A 358 15.64 15.05 -27.15
C GLU A 358 14.67 13.92 -26.79
N ASN A 359 15.11 12.66 -26.67
CA ASN A 359 14.17 11.54 -26.52
C ASN A 359 14.47 10.65 -25.30
N LEU A 360 15.70 10.64 -24.80
CA LEU A 360 16.10 9.69 -23.76
C LEU A 360 16.16 10.32 -22.37
N ALA A 361 15.77 9.56 -21.35
CA ALA A 361 16.00 9.89 -19.95
C ALA A 361 16.70 8.71 -19.26
N LEU A 362 17.75 9.00 -18.49
CA LEU A 362 18.46 7.98 -17.71
C LEU A 362 18.01 8.07 -16.26
N VAL A 363 17.53 6.96 -15.69
CA VAL A 363 17.01 6.92 -14.33
C VAL A 363 17.81 5.93 -13.51
N ASN A 364 18.36 6.39 -12.38
CA ASN A 364 19.08 5.57 -11.41
C ASN A 364 18.31 5.55 -10.09
N ILE A 365 18.05 4.38 -9.53
CA ILE A 365 17.28 4.23 -8.28
C ILE A 365 18.07 3.32 -7.35
N TYR A 366 18.49 3.84 -6.20
CA TYR A 366 19.38 3.11 -5.32
C TYR A 366 19.27 3.53 -3.85
N PHE A 367 19.71 2.64 -2.96
CA PHE A 367 19.87 2.96 -1.55
C PHE A 367 21.24 3.60 -1.30
N PRO A 368 21.31 4.73 -0.56
CA PRO A 368 22.59 5.36 -0.23
C PRO A 368 23.38 4.62 0.84
N GLN A 369 22.71 3.82 1.67
CA GLN A 369 23.27 3.09 2.80
C GLN A 369 22.63 1.70 2.87
N ASN A 370 23.35 0.71 3.39
CA ASN A 370 22.84 -0.65 3.61
C ASN A 370 21.90 -0.80 4.82
N TYR A 371 21.63 0.27 5.56
CA TYR A 371 20.69 0.29 6.67
C TYR A 371 19.78 1.51 6.62
N TYR A 372 18.65 1.44 7.29
CA TYR A 372 17.75 2.56 7.53
C TYR A 372 17.20 2.47 8.97
N ARG A 373 16.58 3.56 9.44
CA ARG A 373 16.02 3.62 10.79
C ARG A 373 14.54 3.21 10.74
N SER A 374 14.19 2.14 11.43
CA SER A 374 12.80 1.75 11.68
C SER A 374 12.32 2.33 13.02
N SER A 375 11.02 2.62 13.12
CA SER A 375 10.40 3.14 14.33
C SER A 375 9.47 2.10 14.93
N ILE A 376 9.79 1.65 16.15
CA ILE A 376 8.96 0.66 16.84
C ILE A 376 8.03 1.37 17.82
N LYS A 377 6.73 1.09 17.69
CA LYS A 377 5.69 1.47 18.64
C LYS A 377 5.60 0.42 19.74
N THR A 378 5.82 0.87 20.97
CA THR A 378 5.71 0.06 22.20
C THR A 378 4.64 0.67 23.10
N PRO A 379 3.95 -0.12 23.93
CA PRO A 379 3.06 0.43 24.96
C PRO A 379 3.87 1.32 25.92
N TYR A 380 3.29 2.47 26.30
CA TYR A 380 3.96 3.44 27.19
C TYR A 380 4.17 2.86 28.60
N THR A 381 3.14 2.19 29.13
CA THR A 381 3.18 1.49 30.42
C THR A 381 2.74 0.04 30.23
N GLY A 382 3.66 -0.88 30.44
CA GLY A 382 3.30 -2.29 30.61
C GLY A 382 2.55 -2.50 31.93
N ILE A 383 1.85 -3.64 32.06
CA ILE A 383 1.16 -4.00 33.31
C ILE A 383 2.15 -4.06 34.48
N THR A 384 3.36 -4.57 34.24
CA THR A 384 4.43 -4.66 35.24
C THR A 384 4.91 -3.29 35.71
N GLU A 385 5.12 -2.37 34.76
CA GLU A 385 5.54 -0.99 35.04
C GLU A 385 4.44 -0.23 35.78
N TYR A 386 3.18 -0.39 35.36
CA TYR A 386 2.03 0.20 36.03
C TYR A 386 1.89 -0.26 37.49
N LEU A 387 2.00 -1.58 37.72
CA LEU A 387 1.96 -2.16 39.07
C LEU A 387 3.16 -1.72 39.91
N SER A 388 4.35 -1.62 39.30
CA SER A 388 5.57 -1.13 39.96
C SER A 388 5.42 0.32 40.42
N GLN A 389 4.96 1.21 39.53
CA GLN A 389 4.77 2.64 39.83
C GLN A 389 3.69 2.86 40.88
N THR A 390 2.55 2.16 40.76
CA THR A 390 1.45 2.27 41.74
C THR A 390 1.87 1.67 43.08
N GLY A 391 2.52 0.50 43.08
CA GLY A 391 3.07 -0.12 44.29
C GLY A 391 4.11 0.76 44.98
N GLY A 392 4.99 1.41 44.21
CA GLY A 392 5.99 2.35 44.72
C GLY A 392 5.35 3.56 45.39
N ILE A 393 4.35 4.18 44.75
CA ILE A 393 3.63 5.33 45.32
C ILE A 393 2.85 4.92 46.59
N MET A 394 2.15 3.78 46.55
CA MET A 394 1.39 3.27 47.72
C MET A 394 2.30 2.92 48.89
N SER A 395 3.46 2.30 48.62
CA SER A 395 4.45 1.98 49.66
C SER A 395 5.08 3.24 50.26
N LEU A 396 5.35 4.27 49.44
CA LEU A 396 5.99 5.50 49.93
C LEU A 396 5.02 6.38 50.74
N MET A 397 3.77 6.52 50.26
CA MET A 397 2.81 7.45 50.86
C MET A 397 2.02 6.84 52.02
N ILE A 398 1.64 5.57 51.92
CA ILE A 398 0.77 4.90 52.90
C ILE A 398 1.55 3.86 53.71
N GLY A 399 2.74 3.44 53.27
CA GLY A 399 3.41 2.27 53.82
C GLY A 399 2.69 0.96 53.47
N PHE A 400 1.82 0.99 52.45
CA PHE A 400 1.00 -0.16 52.08
C PHE A 400 1.82 -1.15 51.24
N SER A 401 1.82 -2.41 51.65
CA SER A 401 2.51 -3.50 50.97
C SER A 401 1.58 -4.67 50.66
N VAL A 402 2.05 -5.63 49.86
CA VAL A 402 1.31 -6.88 49.61
C VAL A 402 1.04 -7.63 50.92
N PHE A 403 1.96 -7.59 51.89
CA PHE A 403 1.74 -8.17 53.22
C PHE A 403 0.61 -7.46 53.98
N SER A 404 0.48 -6.14 53.84
CA SER A 404 -0.64 -5.38 54.40
C SER A 404 -1.99 -5.82 53.81
N LEU A 405 -2.02 -6.20 52.52
CA LEU A 405 -3.22 -6.74 51.85
C LEU A 405 -3.55 -8.16 52.36
N VAL A 406 -2.54 -8.99 52.57
CA VAL A 406 -2.70 -10.33 53.19
C VAL A 406 -3.21 -10.22 54.62
N GLU A 407 -2.66 -9.29 55.41
CA GLU A 407 -3.13 -9.00 56.77
C GLU A 407 -4.59 -8.52 56.76
N PHE A 408 -4.95 -7.62 55.85
CA PHE A 408 -6.33 -7.17 55.69
C PHE A 408 -7.26 -8.34 55.35
N ALA A 409 -6.91 -9.18 54.38
CA ALA A 409 -7.70 -10.36 54.04
C ALA A 409 -7.81 -11.33 55.23
N TYR A 410 -6.72 -11.52 55.99
CA TYR A 410 -6.74 -12.36 57.17
C TYR A 410 -7.68 -11.82 58.27
N PHE A 411 -7.56 -10.54 58.63
CA PHE A 411 -8.35 -9.95 59.72
C PHE A 411 -9.82 -9.72 59.36
N PHE A 412 -10.12 -9.33 58.12
CA PHE A 412 -11.47 -8.94 57.71
C PHE A 412 -12.26 -10.03 56.99
N ILE A 413 -11.60 -11.04 56.41
CA ILE A 413 -12.28 -12.13 55.71
C ILE A 413 -12.09 -13.44 56.50
N ILE A 414 -10.84 -13.87 56.66
CA ILE A 414 -10.56 -15.22 57.17
C ILE A 414 -10.93 -15.34 58.66
N LYS A 415 -10.53 -14.38 59.50
CA LYS A 415 -10.81 -14.39 60.95
C LYS A 415 -12.32 -14.35 61.28
N PRO A 416 -13.14 -13.45 60.72
CA PRO A 416 -14.58 -13.47 60.96
C PRO A 416 -15.25 -14.69 60.35
N PHE A 417 -14.80 -15.18 59.18
CA PHE A 417 -15.33 -16.43 58.62
C PHE A 417 -15.03 -17.63 59.53
N MET A 418 -13.79 -17.77 60.04
CA MET A 418 -13.44 -18.81 61.01
C MET A 418 -14.21 -18.68 62.32
N GLN A 419 -14.43 -17.45 62.82
CA GLN A 419 -15.24 -17.23 64.01
C GLN A 419 -16.73 -17.52 63.79
N LEU A 420 -17.28 -17.19 62.62
CA LEU A 420 -18.65 -17.51 62.24
C LEU A 420 -18.83 -19.02 62.09
N TRP A 421 -17.88 -19.69 61.42
CA TRP A 421 -17.87 -21.13 61.23
C TRP A 421 -17.73 -21.89 62.56
N SER A 422 -16.82 -21.43 63.43
CA SER A 422 -16.69 -21.95 64.81
C SER A 422 -17.98 -21.75 65.63
N ARG A 423 -18.65 -20.60 65.51
CA ARG A 423 -19.95 -20.36 66.18
C ARG A 423 -21.07 -21.24 65.63
N ILE A 424 -21.11 -21.50 64.32
CA ILE A 424 -22.09 -22.40 63.69
C ILE A 424 -21.83 -23.85 64.12
N PHE A 425 -20.57 -24.29 64.14
CA PHE A 425 -20.20 -25.64 64.59
C PHE A 425 -20.47 -25.84 66.09
N SER A 426 -20.18 -24.82 66.92
CA SER A 426 -20.48 -24.83 68.35
C SER A 426 -21.99 -24.83 68.63
N ARG A 427 -22.79 -24.10 67.84
CA ARG A 427 -24.26 -24.18 67.91
C ARG A 427 -24.76 -25.57 67.57
N ASN A 428 -24.27 -26.20 66.50
CA ASN A 428 -24.66 -27.56 66.13
C ASN A 428 -24.30 -28.60 67.21
N ILE A 429 -23.16 -28.45 67.91
CA ILE A 429 -22.79 -29.32 69.05
C ILE A 429 -23.73 -29.13 70.25
N VAL A 430 -24.14 -27.89 70.55
CA VAL A 430 -25.11 -27.63 71.64
C VAL A 430 -26.50 -28.18 71.30
N THR A 431 -26.94 -28.09 70.05
CA THR A 431 -28.22 -28.67 69.60
C THR A 431 -28.18 -30.22 69.65
N ILE A 432 -27.05 -30.85 69.31
CA ILE A 432 -26.88 -32.32 69.44
C ILE A 432 -26.90 -32.74 70.91
N ARG A 433 -26.22 -32.02 71.82
CA ARG A 433 -26.28 -32.32 73.27
C ARG A 433 -27.67 -32.12 73.88
N GLN A 434 -28.46 -31.15 73.37
CA GLN A 434 -29.85 -30.98 73.82
C GLN A 434 -30.78 -32.07 73.27
N LEU A 435 -30.50 -32.64 72.09
CA LEU A 435 -31.21 -33.81 71.57
C LEU A 435 -30.87 -35.10 72.35
N ASP A 436 -29.59 -35.32 72.69
CA ASP A 436 -29.18 -36.43 73.55
C ASP A 436 -29.73 -36.33 74.98
N ALA A 437 -29.78 -35.12 75.55
CA ALA A 437 -30.39 -34.90 76.87
C ALA A 437 -31.90 -35.13 76.86
N ARG A 438 -32.58 -34.93 75.72
CA ARG A 438 -34.03 -35.19 75.58
C ARG A 438 -34.32 -36.67 75.38
N ASN A 439 -33.45 -37.41 74.68
CA ASN A 439 -33.57 -38.86 74.54
C ASN A 439 -33.31 -39.59 75.87
N ASN A 440 -32.35 -39.13 76.68
CA ASN A 440 -32.10 -39.72 78.01
C ASN A 440 -33.21 -39.48 79.05
N ILE A 441 -34.13 -38.53 78.82
CA ILE A 441 -35.30 -38.32 79.69
C ILE A 441 -36.47 -39.22 79.28
N GLN A 442 -36.53 -39.69 78.03
CA GLN A 442 -37.58 -40.63 77.57
C GLN A 442 -37.31 -42.09 77.97
N ASP A 443 -36.06 -42.47 78.27
CA ASP A 443 -35.70 -43.83 78.71
C ASP A 443 -35.78 -44.05 80.24
N ALA A 444 -36.21 -43.04 81.01
CA ALA A 444 -36.33 -43.12 82.47
C ALA A 444 -37.76 -43.33 82.99
N ASP A 445 -38.76 -43.35 82.11
CA ASP A 445 -40.15 -43.73 82.41
C ASP A 445 -40.46 -45.11 81.77
N TYR A 446 -39.94 -46.19 82.37
CA TYR A 446 -40.46 -47.55 82.22
C TYR A 446 -40.11 -48.44 83.42
#